data_AF-A0AAJ5JX72-F1
#
_entry.id   AF-A0AAJ5JX72-F1
#
_cell.length_a   1.000
_cell.length_b   1.000
_cell.length_c   1.000
_cell.angle_alpha   90.00
_cell.angle_beta   90.00
_cell.angle_gamma   90.00
#
_symmetry.space_group_name_H-M   'P 1'
#
loop_
_entity.id
_entity.type
_entity.pdbx_description
1 polymer ?
#
loop_
_entity_poly.entity_id
_entity_poly.type
_entity_poly.pdbx_seq_one_letter_code
_entity_poly.pdbx_strand_id
1 'polypeptide(L)'
;MWPEILRESLRDARRGWLWWAIGLLLYVLLILAFYPSIKSDPSVNEIMHKLPASLRVLFGEDLTTPAGYVGGRLFSLMPILLSVFAGLTGAALIAGEEARGHLEFPLAQPVSRRALLVGRTLTLLLLLLGLGLVLFLGTWAPGQVFQAPLPAARVLETAALHTLGAWVFGALALAVGAATGRAGVAAAVGAGLGTLLVVLHTLSGQVAALRDLAWLNPWKEALGGSPLLHPVSVTPLLVCLLVGAAFALIAAPFFQNRDVGR
;
A
#
# COMPACT_ATOMS: atom_id res chain seq x y z
N MET A 1 -7.21 24.00 -13.84
CA MET A 1 -8.37 23.52 -13.04
C MET A 1 -8.08 22.30 -12.14
N TRP A 2 -7.54 21.18 -12.63
CA TRP A 2 -7.11 20.04 -11.78
C TRP A 2 -5.60 20.03 -11.39
N PRO A 3 -4.67 20.58 -12.20
CA PRO A 3 -3.24 20.61 -11.81
C PRO A 3 -2.97 21.48 -10.58
N GLU A 4 -3.75 22.54 -10.37
CA GLU A 4 -3.66 23.43 -9.21
C GLU A 4 -4.12 22.70 -7.95
N ILE A 5 -5.26 22.00 -8.03
CA ILE A 5 -5.78 21.15 -6.94
C ILE A 5 -4.74 20.08 -6.56
N LEU A 6 -4.13 19.45 -7.56
CA LEU A 6 -3.08 18.46 -7.36
C LEU A 6 -1.89 19.07 -6.63
N ARG A 7 -1.40 20.23 -7.09
CA ARG A 7 -0.26 20.93 -6.49
C ARG A 7 -0.54 21.34 -5.04
N GLU A 8 -1.73 21.89 -4.77
CA GLU A 8 -2.18 22.29 -3.45
C GLU A 8 -2.29 21.06 -2.53
N SER A 9 -3.00 20.02 -2.97
CA SER A 9 -3.19 18.80 -2.18
C SER A 9 -1.86 18.11 -1.86
N LEU A 10 -0.89 18.10 -2.79
CA LEU A 10 0.46 17.60 -2.52
C LEU A 10 1.21 18.48 -1.52
N ARG A 11 1.07 19.81 -1.62
CA ARG A 11 1.69 20.75 -0.69
C ARG A 11 1.14 20.60 0.74
N ASP A 12 -0.15 20.32 0.88
CA ASP A 12 -0.78 20.12 2.18
C ASP A 12 -0.42 18.75 2.78
N ALA A 13 -0.41 17.72 1.94
CA ALA A 13 -0.04 16.37 2.36
C ALA A 13 1.45 16.21 2.65
N ARG A 14 2.33 17.10 2.16
CA ARG A 14 3.80 16.91 2.20
C ARG A 14 4.35 16.62 3.60
N ARG A 15 3.86 17.30 4.64
CA ARG A 15 4.40 17.16 5.99
C ARG A 15 4.03 15.82 6.60
N GLY A 16 2.77 15.41 6.43
CA GLY A 16 2.30 14.09 6.85
C GLY A 16 3.01 12.98 6.07
N TRP A 17 3.12 13.13 4.76
CA TRP A 17 3.82 12.18 3.89
C TRP A 17 5.30 12.04 4.26
N LEU A 18 6.00 13.13 4.61
CA LEU A 18 7.39 13.07 5.05
C LEU A 18 7.55 12.24 6.33
N TRP A 19 6.65 12.37 7.30
CA TRP A 19 6.71 11.54 8.51
C TRP A 19 6.44 10.07 8.22
N TRP A 20 5.52 9.77 7.30
CA TRP A 20 5.31 8.41 6.83
C TRP A 20 6.53 7.85 6.10
N ALA A 21 7.16 8.64 5.22
CA ALA A 21 8.37 8.25 4.50
C ALA A 21 9.54 8.00 5.46
N ILE A 22 9.74 8.87 6.45
CA ILE A 22 10.77 8.70 7.49
C ILE A 22 10.49 7.44 8.31
N GLY A 23 9.26 7.25 8.80
CA GLY A 23 8.89 6.06 9.58
C GLY A 23 9.08 4.77 8.79
N LEU A 24 8.66 4.76 7.52
CA LEU A 24 8.88 3.63 6.62
C LEU A 24 10.36 3.36 6.39
N LEU A 25 11.16 4.39 6.12
CA LEU A 25 12.59 4.25 5.91
C LEU A 25 13.29 3.71 7.17
N LEU A 26 12.96 4.26 8.34
CA LEU A 26 13.51 3.77 9.62
C LEU A 26 13.12 2.31 9.88
N TYR A 27 11.88 1.92 9.58
CA TYR A 27 11.44 0.53 9.67
C TYR A 27 12.26 -0.38 8.74
N VAL A 28 12.43 0.01 7.48
CA VAL A 28 13.22 -0.74 6.49
C VAL A 28 14.66 -0.89 6.95
N LEU A 29 15.29 0.21 7.38
CA LEU A 29 16.67 0.21 7.89
C LEU A 29 16.83 -0.65 9.13
N LEU A 30 15.87 -0.60 10.05
CA LEU A 30 15.85 -1.45 11.24
C LEU A 30 15.85 -2.92 10.83
N ILE A 31 14.94 -3.34 9.94
CA ILE A 31 14.89 -4.74 9.51
C ILE A 31 16.22 -5.16 8.86
N LEU A 32 16.76 -4.36 7.94
CA LEU A 32 18.00 -4.68 7.25
C LEU A 32 19.22 -4.72 8.18
N ALA A 33 19.31 -3.80 9.15
CA ALA A 33 20.42 -3.75 10.09
C ALA A 33 20.56 -5.01 10.95
N PHE A 34 19.46 -5.72 11.21
CA PHE A 34 19.46 -6.98 11.95
C PHE A 34 19.84 -8.20 11.10
N TYR A 35 19.84 -8.09 9.77
CA TYR A 35 20.08 -9.23 8.88
C TYR A 35 21.44 -9.93 9.08
N PRO A 36 22.58 -9.22 9.23
CA PRO A 36 23.87 -9.87 9.44
C PRO A 36 23.87 -10.83 10.63
N SER A 37 23.24 -10.45 11.74
CA SER A 37 23.13 -11.30 12.94
C SER A 37 22.32 -12.57 12.67
N ILE A 38 21.22 -12.46 11.92
CA ILE A 38 20.34 -13.59 11.57
C ILE A 38 21.03 -14.55 10.62
N LYS A 39 21.70 -14.04 9.57
CA LYS A 39 22.43 -14.85 8.61
C LYS A 39 23.61 -15.60 9.25
N SER A 40 24.28 -14.99 10.23
CA SER A 40 25.44 -15.59 10.89
C SER A 40 25.11 -16.62 11.96
N ASP A 41 23.84 -16.74 12.36
CA ASP A 41 23.40 -17.64 13.43
C ASP A 41 22.96 -19.00 12.85
N PRO A 42 23.73 -20.08 13.06
CA PRO A 42 23.38 -21.41 12.55
C PRO A 42 22.08 -21.97 13.14
N SER A 43 21.73 -21.54 14.36
CA SER A 43 20.53 -22.01 15.05
C SER A 43 19.24 -21.54 14.38
N VAL A 44 19.27 -20.38 13.72
CA VAL A 44 18.13 -19.86 12.95
C VAL A 44 17.76 -20.82 11.82
N ASN A 45 18.76 -21.28 11.06
CA ASN A 45 18.51 -22.21 9.95
C ASN A 45 17.98 -23.55 10.46
N GLU A 46 18.52 -24.06 11.57
CA GLU A 46 18.07 -25.31 12.18
C GLU A 46 16.61 -25.23 12.66
N ILE A 47 16.20 -24.10 13.25
CA ILE A 47 14.81 -23.84 13.65
C ILE A 47 13.89 -23.77 12.42
N MET A 48 14.31 -23.08 11.36
CA MET A 48 13.52 -22.96 10.12
C MET A 48 13.28 -24.31 9.43
N HIS A 49 14.29 -25.19 9.42
CA HIS A 49 14.13 -26.56 8.90
C HIS A 49 13.18 -27.42 9.74
N LYS A 50 13.11 -27.18 11.06
CA LYS A 50 12.20 -27.88 11.98
C LYS A 50 10.75 -27.37 11.90
N LEU A 51 10.51 -26.18 11.34
CA LEU A 51 9.15 -25.67 11.14
C LEU A 51 8.39 -26.51 10.09
N PRO A 52 7.11 -26.85 10.33
CA PRO A 52 6.21 -27.39 9.30
C PRO A 52 6.17 -26.47 8.07
N ALA A 53 6.00 -27.07 6.88
CA ALA A 53 5.92 -26.31 5.63
C ALA A 53 4.86 -25.19 5.67
N SER A 54 3.72 -25.44 6.35
CA SER A 54 2.65 -24.45 6.53
C SER A 54 3.07 -23.23 7.35
N LEU A 55 4.03 -23.35 8.27
CA LEU A 55 4.56 -22.23 9.04
C LEU A 55 5.71 -21.52 8.30
N ARG A 56 6.49 -22.23 7.47
CA ARG A 56 7.54 -21.60 6.65
C ARG A 56 6.99 -20.59 5.66
N VAL A 57 5.78 -20.81 5.13
CA VAL A 57 5.09 -19.84 4.27
C VAL A 57 4.84 -18.51 5.00
N LEU A 58 4.66 -18.52 6.32
CA LEU A 58 4.41 -17.33 7.13
C LEU A 58 5.69 -16.59 7.54
N PHE A 59 6.75 -17.34 7.83
CA PHE A 59 8.02 -16.78 8.32
C PHE A 59 9.08 -16.57 7.23
N GLY A 60 8.82 -17.04 6.00
CA GLY A 60 9.79 -17.08 4.89
C GLY A 60 10.45 -18.45 4.79
N GLU A 61 10.77 -18.91 3.57
CA GLU A 61 11.34 -20.24 3.36
C GLU A 61 12.75 -20.38 3.98
N ASP A 62 13.60 -19.37 3.76
CA ASP A 62 14.97 -19.33 4.29
C ASP A 62 15.36 -17.91 4.73
N LEU A 63 15.28 -17.67 6.04
CA LEU A 63 15.62 -16.40 6.68
C LEU A 63 17.12 -16.06 6.65
N THR A 64 17.98 -17.01 6.27
CA THR A 64 19.42 -16.77 6.11
C THR A 64 19.77 -16.21 4.73
N THR A 65 18.81 -16.19 3.81
CA THR A 65 18.95 -15.55 2.49
C THR A 65 18.39 -14.13 2.49
N PRO A 66 18.93 -13.22 1.66
CA PRO A 66 18.41 -11.84 1.60
C PRO A 66 16.94 -11.80 1.18
N ALA A 67 16.57 -12.60 0.18
CA ALA A 67 15.21 -12.63 -0.35
C ALA A 67 14.21 -13.22 0.65
N GLY A 68 14.56 -14.30 1.35
CA GLY A 68 13.70 -14.89 2.35
C GLY A 68 13.53 -13.99 3.57
N TYR A 69 14.61 -13.36 4.05
CA TYR A 69 14.54 -12.43 5.17
C TYR A 69 13.76 -11.15 4.84
N VAL A 70 14.10 -10.47 3.74
CA VAL A 70 13.42 -9.24 3.32
C VAL A 70 11.96 -9.52 2.94
N GLY A 71 11.69 -10.64 2.25
CA GLY A 71 10.32 -11.07 1.95
C GLY A 71 9.51 -11.33 3.22
N GLY A 72 10.03 -12.18 4.11
CA GLY A 72 9.32 -12.66 5.29
C GLY A 72 9.20 -11.64 6.43
N ARG A 73 10.13 -10.68 6.57
CA ARG A 73 10.15 -9.71 7.68
C ARG A 73 9.75 -8.31 7.28
N LEU A 74 10.07 -7.89 6.06
CA LEU A 74 9.79 -6.55 5.58
C LEU A 74 8.51 -6.53 4.75
N PHE A 75 8.47 -7.28 3.64
CA PHE A 75 7.35 -7.23 2.71
C PHE A 75 6.07 -7.92 3.22
N SER A 76 6.17 -8.94 4.08
CA SER A 76 4.98 -9.58 4.68
C SER A 76 4.08 -8.60 5.45
N LEU A 77 4.65 -7.56 6.08
CA LEU A 77 3.91 -6.55 6.85
C LEU A 77 3.57 -5.29 6.03
N MET A 78 4.16 -5.12 4.85
CA MET A 78 3.91 -3.94 3.99
C MET A 78 2.44 -3.77 3.61
N PRO A 79 1.67 -4.81 3.26
CA PRO A 79 0.25 -4.66 2.97
C PRO A 79 -0.55 -3.98 4.09
N ILE A 80 -0.27 -4.31 5.36
CA ILE A 80 -0.97 -3.72 6.51
C ILE A 80 -0.62 -2.25 6.61
N LEU A 81 0.68 -1.91 6.68
CA LEU A 81 1.13 -0.52 6.81
C LEU A 81 0.65 0.36 5.65
N LEU A 82 0.77 -0.13 4.42
CA LEU A 82 0.34 0.61 3.25
C LEU A 82 -1.18 0.69 3.13
N SER A 83 -1.95 -0.31 3.58
CA SER A 83 -3.42 -0.22 3.65
C SER A 83 -3.88 0.87 4.60
N VAL A 84 -3.21 1.01 5.76
CA VAL A 84 -3.51 2.05 6.74
C VAL A 84 -3.20 3.42 6.15
N PHE A 85 -2.02 3.62 5.57
CA PHE A 85 -1.68 4.87 4.90
C PHE A 85 -2.69 5.19 3.78
N ALA A 86 -2.91 4.25 2.85
CA ALA A 86 -3.78 4.46 1.70
C ALA A 86 -5.22 4.75 2.12
N GLY A 87 -5.77 3.99 3.06
CA GLY A 87 -7.13 4.17 3.57
C GLY A 87 -7.32 5.50 4.28
N LEU A 88 -6.40 5.88 5.17
CA LEU A 88 -6.45 7.17 5.88
C LEU A 88 -6.30 8.35 4.92
N THR A 89 -5.33 8.30 4.00
CA THR A 89 -5.11 9.37 3.02
C THR A 89 -6.28 9.47 2.04
N GLY A 90 -6.77 8.35 1.52
CA GLY A 90 -7.92 8.32 0.61
C GLY A 90 -9.18 8.91 1.26
N ALA A 91 -9.46 8.54 2.51
CA ALA A 91 -10.58 9.10 3.27
C ALA A 91 -10.43 10.59 3.57
N ALA A 92 -9.21 11.05 3.87
CA ALA A 92 -8.94 12.43 4.23
C ALA A 92 -9.11 13.39 3.04
N LEU A 93 -8.73 12.98 1.83
CA LEU A 93 -8.64 13.85 0.66
C LEU A 93 -9.97 14.47 0.20
N ILE A 94 -11.11 13.87 0.55
CA ILE A 94 -12.45 14.42 0.25
C ILE A 94 -13.25 14.55 1.54
N ALA A 95 -13.67 13.43 2.14
CA ALA A 95 -14.55 13.44 3.31
C ALA A 95 -13.89 14.07 4.55
N GLY A 96 -12.57 13.94 4.71
CA GLY A 96 -11.84 14.58 5.81
C GLY A 96 -11.79 16.11 5.69
N GLU A 97 -11.54 16.63 4.49
CA GLU A 97 -11.57 18.06 4.24
C GLU A 97 -12.98 18.64 4.33
N GLU A 98 -14.00 17.86 3.93
CA GLU A 98 -15.40 18.23 4.13
C GLU A 98 -15.75 18.38 5.61
N ALA A 99 -15.40 17.40 6.43
CA ALA A 99 -15.67 17.43 7.87
C ALA A 99 -14.95 18.57 8.61
N ARG A 100 -13.90 19.15 8.01
CA ARG A 100 -13.15 20.30 8.54
C ARG A 100 -13.66 21.64 8.02
N GLY A 101 -14.66 21.66 7.15
CA GLY A 101 -15.14 22.87 6.47
C GLY A 101 -14.18 23.41 5.40
N HIS A 102 -13.08 22.70 5.09
CA HIS A 102 -12.06 23.16 4.16
C HIS A 102 -12.43 22.97 2.69
N LEU A 103 -13.53 22.27 2.39
CA LEU A 103 -14.05 22.16 1.01
C LEU A 103 -14.78 23.42 0.53
N GLU A 104 -15.12 24.35 1.41
CA GLU A 104 -15.82 25.59 1.05
C GLU A 104 -14.95 26.51 0.17
N PHE A 105 -13.66 26.63 0.47
CA PHE A 105 -12.73 27.47 -0.29
C PHE A 105 -12.47 26.97 -1.72
N PRO A 106 -12.18 25.67 -1.96
CA PRO A 106 -12.03 25.14 -3.31
C PRO A 106 -13.31 25.19 -4.15
N LEU A 107 -14.49 25.03 -3.53
CA LEU A 107 -15.79 25.07 -4.21
C LEU A 107 -16.30 26.50 -4.45
N ALA A 108 -15.77 27.50 -3.73
CA ALA A 108 -16.02 28.90 -4.01
C ALA A 108 -15.32 29.38 -5.31
N GLN A 109 -14.31 28.66 -5.77
CA GLN A 109 -13.70 28.86 -7.08
C GLN A 109 -14.51 28.10 -8.16
N PRO A 110 -14.47 28.52 -9.45
CA PRO A 110 -15.19 27.87 -10.54
C PRO A 110 -14.55 26.52 -10.94
N VAL A 111 -14.40 25.62 -9.97
CA VAL A 111 -13.78 24.31 -10.10
C VAL A 111 -14.89 23.26 -10.20
N SER A 112 -14.89 22.49 -11.28
CA SER A 112 -15.84 21.38 -11.40
C SER A 112 -15.54 20.28 -10.37
N ARG A 113 -16.59 19.66 -9.83
CA ARG A 113 -16.47 18.49 -8.93
C ARG A 113 -15.67 17.34 -9.56
N ARG A 114 -15.71 17.20 -10.89
CA ARG A 114 -14.89 16.24 -11.65
C ARG A 114 -13.40 16.59 -11.58
N ALA A 115 -13.04 17.87 -11.79
CA ALA A 115 -11.65 18.31 -11.67
C ALA A 115 -11.11 18.09 -10.26
N LEU A 116 -11.92 18.35 -9.23
CA LEU A 116 -11.57 18.07 -7.84
C LEU A 116 -11.31 16.57 -7.61
N LEU A 117 -12.25 15.71 -8.01
CA LEU A 117 -12.10 14.26 -7.85
C LEU A 117 -10.85 13.72 -8.56
N VAL A 118 -10.58 14.16 -9.80
CA VAL A 118 -9.38 13.79 -10.56
C VAL A 118 -8.11 14.27 -9.84
N GLY A 119 -8.07 15.54 -9.40
CA GLY A 119 -6.92 16.10 -8.69
C GLY A 119 -6.60 15.34 -7.40
N ARG A 120 -7.62 15.00 -6.60
CA ARG A 120 -7.47 14.21 -5.36
C ARG A 120 -7.06 12.77 -5.63
N THR A 121 -7.62 12.15 -6.66
CA THR A 121 -7.25 10.79 -7.11
C THR A 121 -5.79 10.71 -7.54
N LEU A 122 -5.33 11.68 -8.35
CA LEU A 122 -3.92 11.79 -8.75
C LEU A 122 -3.00 12.09 -7.57
N THR A 123 -3.46 12.92 -6.61
CA THR A 123 -2.70 13.19 -5.38
C THR A 123 -2.44 11.89 -4.61
N LEU A 124 -3.49 11.10 -4.37
CA LEU A 124 -3.37 9.82 -3.68
C LEU A 124 -2.37 8.89 -4.39
N LEU A 125 -2.50 8.76 -5.72
CA LEU A 125 -1.61 7.91 -6.52
C LEU A 125 -0.16 8.37 -6.40
N LEU A 126 0.12 9.67 -6.53
CA LEU A 126 1.49 10.20 -6.43
C LEU A 126 2.08 10.07 -5.03
N LEU A 127 1.29 10.24 -3.97
CA LEU A 127 1.74 10.02 -2.60
C LEU A 127 2.12 8.56 -2.37
N LEU A 128 1.33 7.61 -2.89
CA LEU A 128 1.63 6.18 -2.83
C LEU A 128 2.85 5.82 -3.66
N LEU A 129 2.96 6.31 -4.91
CA LEU A 129 4.16 6.11 -5.74
C LEU A 129 5.41 6.67 -5.09
N GLY A 130 5.31 7.81 -4.40
CA GLY A 130 6.39 8.36 -3.59
C GLY A 130 6.82 7.42 -2.46
N LEU A 131 5.86 6.87 -1.70
CA LEU A 131 6.19 5.87 -0.67
C LEU A 131 6.75 4.57 -1.27
N GLY A 132 6.25 4.15 -2.43
CA GLY A 132 6.78 3.02 -3.18
C GLY A 132 8.23 3.23 -3.60
N LEU A 133 8.58 4.45 -4.01
CA LEU A 133 9.96 4.84 -4.33
C LEU A 133 10.84 4.82 -3.07
N VAL A 134 10.34 5.32 -1.93
CA VAL A 134 11.04 5.25 -0.64
C VAL A 134 11.25 3.79 -0.23
N LEU A 135 10.24 2.93 -0.40
CA LEU A 135 10.33 1.49 -0.12
C LEU A 135 11.37 0.82 -1.01
N PHE A 136 11.37 1.11 -2.32
CA PHE A 136 12.35 0.59 -3.26
C PHE A 136 13.77 1.02 -2.91
N LEU A 137 14.03 2.33 -2.83
CA LEU A 137 15.37 2.87 -2.57
C LEU A 137 15.87 2.51 -1.17
N GLY A 138 14.98 2.59 -0.18
CA GLY A 138 15.26 2.25 1.21
C GLY A 138 15.56 0.77 1.41
N THR A 139 15.03 -0.12 0.55
CA THR A 139 15.35 -1.55 0.61
C THR A 139 16.62 -1.86 -0.18
N TRP A 140 16.70 -1.39 -1.43
CA TRP A 140 17.77 -1.79 -2.36
C TRP A 140 19.13 -1.22 -1.97
N ALA A 141 19.23 0.08 -1.68
CA ALA A 141 20.53 0.71 -1.43
C ALA A 141 21.14 0.29 -0.09
N PRO A 142 20.43 0.36 1.05
CA PRO A 142 20.94 -0.16 2.32
C PRO A 142 21.17 -1.67 2.32
N GLY A 143 20.42 -2.45 1.52
CA GLY A 143 20.64 -3.89 1.38
C GLY A 143 22.07 -4.24 0.92
N GLN A 144 22.70 -3.40 0.10
CA GLN A 144 24.11 -3.58 -0.30
C GLN A 144 25.08 -3.44 0.87
N VAL A 145 24.75 -2.59 1.85
CA VAL A 145 25.60 -2.29 3.02
C VAL A 145 25.35 -3.31 4.13
N PHE A 146 24.10 -3.67 4.37
CA PHE A 146 23.69 -4.60 5.44
C PHE A 146 23.76 -6.08 5.03
N GLN A 147 24.62 -6.42 4.05
CA GLN A 147 24.85 -7.80 3.58
C GLN A 147 23.62 -8.52 3.02
N ALA A 148 22.54 -7.80 2.70
CA ALA A 148 21.30 -8.30 2.11
C ALA A 148 21.14 -7.85 0.63
N PRO A 149 22.10 -8.14 -0.27
CA PRO A 149 22.01 -7.66 -1.63
C PRO A 149 20.85 -8.34 -2.37
N LEU A 150 20.07 -7.55 -3.09
CA LEU A 150 18.96 -8.00 -3.93
C LEU A 150 19.06 -7.33 -5.31
N PRO A 151 18.67 -8.01 -6.40
CA PRO A 151 18.60 -7.39 -7.71
C PRO A 151 17.62 -6.21 -7.70
N ALA A 152 18.04 -5.05 -8.19
CA ALA A 152 17.23 -3.83 -8.19
C ALA A 152 15.84 -4.05 -8.83
N ALA A 153 15.80 -4.77 -9.96
CA ALA A 153 14.56 -5.10 -10.65
C ALA A 153 13.56 -5.86 -9.77
N ARG A 154 14.02 -6.83 -8.97
CA ARG A 154 13.17 -7.64 -8.08
C ARG A 154 12.62 -6.80 -6.93
N VAL A 155 13.45 -5.93 -6.35
CA VAL A 155 13.00 -5.00 -5.30
C VAL A 155 11.98 -3.99 -5.86
N LEU A 156 12.22 -3.48 -7.06
CA LEU A 156 11.31 -2.54 -7.74
C LEU A 156 9.96 -3.18 -8.03
N GLU A 157 9.95 -4.39 -8.62
CA GLU A 157 8.72 -5.14 -8.89
C GLU A 157 7.95 -5.42 -7.60
N THR A 158 8.64 -5.87 -6.55
CA THR A 158 8.02 -6.13 -5.25
C THR A 158 7.43 -4.86 -4.64
N ALA A 159 8.16 -3.74 -4.65
CA ALA A 159 7.68 -2.46 -4.15
C ALA A 159 6.48 -1.94 -4.97
N ALA A 160 6.50 -2.12 -6.29
CA ALA A 160 5.41 -1.72 -7.18
C ALA A 160 4.14 -2.53 -6.91
N LEU A 161 4.24 -3.85 -6.74
CA LEU A 161 3.10 -4.71 -6.38
C LEU A 161 2.46 -4.28 -5.06
N HIS A 162 3.28 -4.00 -4.04
CA HIS A 162 2.80 -3.54 -2.74
C HIS A 162 2.12 -2.16 -2.83
N THR A 163 2.73 -1.25 -3.57
CA THR A 163 2.22 0.12 -3.75
C THR A 163 0.91 0.15 -4.53
N LEU A 164 0.81 -0.58 -5.64
CA LEU A 164 -0.41 -0.63 -6.43
C LEU A 164 -1.50 -1.49 -5.77
N GLY A 165 -1.15 -2.48 -4.95
CA GLY A 165 -2.12 -3.14 -4.09
C GLY A 165 -2.74 -2.16 -3.08
N ALA A 166 -1.93 -1.28 -2.48
CA ALA A 166 -2.41 -0.25 -1.56
C ALA A 166 -3.26 0.82 -2.27
N TRP A 167 -2.93 1.15 -3.52
CA TRP A 167 -3.72 2.04 -4.37
C TRP A 167 -5.17 1.62 -4.49
N VAL A 168 -5.45 0.32 -4.63
CA VAL A 168 -6.83 -0.20 -4.72
C VAL A 168 -7.64 0.19 -3.48
N PHE A 169 -7.08 0.02 -2.29
CA PHE A 169 -7.77 0.33 -1.02
C PHE A 169 -7.85 1.82 -0.73
N GLY A 170 -6.82 2.60 -1.11
CA GLY A 170 -6.88 4.04 -1.01
C GLY A 170 -7.91 4.65 -1.95
N ALA A 171 -7.99 4.16 -3.19
CA ALA A 171 -8.99 4.60 -4.16
C ALA A 171 -10.40 4.21 -3.72
N LEU A 172 -10.57 3.04 -3.10
CA LEU A 172 -11.82 2.64 -2.47
C LEU A 172 -12.20 3.57 -1.32
N ALA A 173 -11.28 3.90 -0.41
CA ALA A 173 -11.53 4.85 0.68
C ALA A 173 -11.93 6.22 0.13
N LEU A 174 -11.22 6.72 -0.87
CA LEU A 174 -11.54 7.98 -1.53
C LEU A 174 -12.93 7.94 -2.17
N ALA A 175 -13.28 6.85 -2.86
CA ALA A 175 -14.60 6.67 -3.46
C ALA A 175 -15.72 6.65 -2.42
N VAL A 176 -15.54 5.90 -1.33
CA VAL A 176 -16.50 5.86 -0.20
C VAL A 176 -16.61 7.22 0.47
N GLY A 177 -15.49 7.94 0.65
CA GLY A 177 -15.49 9.29 1.19
C GLY A 177 -16.24 10.27 0.30
N ALA A 178 -16.01 10.21 -1.01
CA ALA A 178 -16.70 11.01 -2.00
C ALA A 178 -18.20 10.70 -2.08
N ALA A 179 -18.59 9.43 -1.91
CA ALA A 179 -19.99 9.03 -1.94
C ALA A 179 -20.74 9.36 -0.63
N THR A 180 -20.08 9.25 0.53
CA THR A 180 -20.77 9.30 1.84
C THR A 180 -20.49 10.55 2.68
N GLY A 181 -19.34 11.20 2.49
CA GLY A 181 -18.91 12.36 3.30
C GLY A 181 -18.38 11.97 4.67
N ARG A 182 -18.34 10.66 4.97
CA ARG A 182 -17.99 10.14 6.29
C ARG A 182 -16.56 9.64 6.29
N ALA A 183 -15.62 10.49 6.69
CA ALA A 183 -14.19 10.17 6.71
C ALA A 183 -13.88 8.91 7.53
N GLY A 184 -14.55 8.72 8.67
CA GLY A 184 -14.37 7.52 9.50
C GLY A 184 -14.80 6.22 8.80
N VAL A 185 -15.92 6.23 8.07
CA VAL A 185 -16.40 5.07 7.30
C VAL A 185 -15.46 4.77 6.14
N ALA A 186 -15.06 5.81 5.41
CA ALA A 186 -14.11 5.69 4.31
C ALA A 186 -12.77 5.08 4.75
N ALA A 187 -12.22 5.55 5.88
CA ALA A 187 -10.98 5.04 6.44
C ALA A 187 -11.13 3.57 6.89
N ALA A 188 -12.23 3.25 7.59
CA ALA A 188 -12.52 1.88 8.03
C ALA A 188 -12.65 0.91 6.85
N VAL A 189 -13.32 1.32 5.76
CA VAL A 189 -13.45 0.48 4.56
C VAL A 189 -12.10 0.28 3.87
N GLY A 190 -11.32 1.34 3.62
CA GLY A 190 -10.04 1.20 2.94
C GLY A 190 -8.99 0.43 3.75
N ALA A 191 -8.66 0.94 4.94
CA ALA A 191 -7.64 0.34 5.79
C ALA A 191 -8.08 -1.01 6.37
N GLY A 192 -9.34 -1.11 6.79
CA GLY A 192 -9.89 -2.31 7.40
C GLY A 192 -10.02 -3.46 6.41
N LEU A 193 -10.56 -3.25 5.21
CA LEU A 193 -10.64 -4.32 4.19
C LEU A 193 -9.25 -4.74 3.70
N GLY A 194 -8.34 -3.79 3.51
CA GLY A 194 -6.96 -4.10 3.13
C GLY A 194 -6.27 -4.98 4.17
N THR A 195 -6.36 -4.60 5.45
CA THR A 195 -5.81 -5.40 6.56
C THR A 195 -6.50 -6.76 6.68
N LEU A 196 -7.83 -6.82 6.57
CA LEU A 196 -8.59 -8.06 6.63
C LEU A 196 -8.17 -9.05 5.55
N LEU A 197 -8.01 -8.60 4.30
CA LEU A 197 -7.62 -9.47 3.19
C LEU A 197 -6.22 -10.05 3.36
N VAL A 198 -5.32 -9.34 4.05
CA VAL A 198 -3.99 -9.87 4.42
C VAL A 198 -4.13 -10.96 5.47
N VAL A 199 -4.94 -10.75 6.50
CA VAL A 199 -5.23 -11.78 7.52
C VAL A 199 -5.84 -13.02 6.86
N LEU A 200 -6.82 -12.84 5.96
CA LEU A 200 -7.42 -13.94 5.23
C LEU A 200 -6.42 -14.68 4.32
N HIS A 201 -5.49 -13.95 3.69
CA HIS A 201 -4.42 -14.56 2.91
C HIS A 201 -3.52 -15.45 3.78
N THR A 202 -3.06 -14.94 4.93
CA THR A 202 -2.28 -15.69 5.92
C THR A 202 -3.00 -16.97 6.37
N LEU A 203 -4.32 -16.90 6.58
CA LEU A 203 -5.15 -18.05 6.99
C LEU A 203 -5.48 -19.00 5.83
N SER A 204 -5.36 -18.57 4.58
CA SER A 204 -5.70 -19.40 3.41
C SER A 204 -4.80 -20.64 3.26
N GLY A 205 -3.58 -20.58 3.78
CA GLY A 205 -2.70 -21.76 3.86
C GLY A 205 -3.20 -22.86 4.81
N GLN A 206 -4.13 -22.52 5.72
CA GLN A 206 -4.66 -23.43 6.74
C GLN A 206 -6.10 -23.84 6.45
N VAL A 207 -6.89 -22.97 5.81
CA VAL A 207 -8.33 -23.19 5.56
C VAL A 207 -8.60 -23.22 4.06
N ALA A 208 -9.04 -24.37 3.55
CA ALA A 208 -9.30 -24.56 2.12
C ALA A 208 -10.33 -23.56 1.54
N ALA A 209 -11.41 -23.28 2.27
CA ALA A 209 -12.44 -22.33 1.83
C ALA A 209 -11.92 -20.89 1.62
N LEU A 210 -10.80 -20.51 2.26
CA LEU A 210 -10.20 -19.18 2.09
C LEU A 210 -9.26 -19.10 0.86
N ARG A 211 -8.82 -20.24 0.29
CA ARG A 211 -8.02 -20.25 -0.95
C ARG A 211 -8.79 -19.69 -2.13
N ASP A 212 -10.09 -19.97 -2.19
CA ASP A 212 -10.97 -19.50 -3.26
C ASP A 212 -11.21 -17.97 -3.22
N LEU A 213 -10.83 -17.30 -2.13
CA LEU A 213 -10.91 -15.84 -2.00
C LEU A 213 -9.60 -15.12 -2.39
N ALA A 214 -8.54 -15.86 -2.73
CA ALA A 214 -7.24 -15.25 -3.02
C ALA A 214 -7.27 -14.29 -4.22
N TRP A 215 -8.18 -14.47 -5.18
CA TRP A 215 -8.34 -13.58 -6.33
C TRP A 215 -8.86 -12.18 -5.96
N LEU A 216 -9.49 -12.03 -4.79
CA LEU A 216 -9.94 -10.73 -4.30
C LEU A 216 -8.81 -9.89 -3.71
N ASN A 217 -7.68 -10.51 -3.33
CA ASN A 217 -6.60 -9.83 -2.66
C ASN A 217 -5.63 -9.19 -3.68
N PRO A 218 -5.52 -7.84 -3.77
CA PRO A 218 -4.61 -7.16 -4.68
C PRO A 218 -3.13 -7.50 -4.45
N TRP A 219 -2.77 -8.02 -3.28
CA TRP A 219 -1.42 -8.47 -2.93
C TRP A 219 -1.19 -9.97 -3.14
N LYS A 220 -2.10 -10.71 -3.78
CA LYS A 220 -1.93 -12.15 -4.04
C LYS A 220 -0.57 -12.47 -4.64
N GLU A 221 -0.17 -11.76 -5.69
CA GLU A 221 1.12 -11.98 -6.37
C GLU A 221 2.30 -11.44 -5.54
N ALA A 222 2.08 -10.38 -4.76
CA ALA A 222 3.11 -9.80 -3.90
C ALA A 222 3.48 -10.75 -2.74
N LEU A 223 2.49 -11.47 -2.20
CA LEU A 223 2.63 -12.36 -1.04
C LEU A 223 2.88 -13.81 -1.43
N GLY A 224 2.25 -14.31 -2.49
CA GLY A 224 2.35 -15.71 -2.92
C GLY A 224 3.31 -15.97 -4.09
N GLY A 225 3.68 -14.95 -4.86
CA GLY A 225 4.47 -15.09 -6.09
C GLY A 225 5.99 -15.00 -5.91
N SER A 226 6.47 -14.75 -4.69
CA SER A 226 7.91 -14.58 -4.38
C SER A 226 8.64 -13.62 -5.35
N PRO A 227 8.17 -12.38 -5.53
CA PRO A 227 8.71 -11.41 -6.50
C PRO A 227 10.19 -11.02 -6.27
N LEU A 228 10.72 -11.29 -5.08
CA LEU A 228 12.14 -11.11 -4.77
C LEU A 228 13.04 -12.17 -5.43
N LEU A 229 12.49 -13.35 -5.74
CA LEU A 229 13.20 -14.48 -6.33
C LEU A 229 12.91 -14.60 -7.83
N HIS A 230 11.68 -14.30 -8.24
CA HIS A 230 11.20 -14.55 -9.60
C HIS A 230 10.65 -13.28 -10.26
N PRO A 231 10.80 -13.14 -11.59
CA PRO A 231 10.13 -12.10 -12.33
C PRO A 231 8.62 -12.24 -12.26
N VAL A 232 7.96 -11.09 -12.09
CA VAL A 232 6.49 -11.02 -12.13
C VAL A 232 6.04 -10.36 -13.42
N SER A 233 4.95 -10.87 -13.99
CA SER A 233 4.26 -10.23 -15.10
C SER A 233 3.81 -8.80 -14.73
N VAL A 234 3.70 -7.92 -15.71
CA VAL A 234 3.11 -6.59 -15.54
C VAL A 234 1.59 -6.63 -15.31
N THR A 235 0.93 -7.75 -15.61
CA THR A 235 -0.53 -7.90 -15.53
C THR A 235 -1.12 -7.51 -14.17
N PRO A 236 -0.62 -7.97 -13.01
CA PRO A 236 -1.19 -7.63 -11.70
C PRO A 236 -1.09 -6.12 -11.40
N LEU A 237 0.00 -5.48 -11.83
CA LEU A 237 0.19 -4.04 -11.69
C LEU A 237 -0.89 -3.26 -12.47
N LEU A 238 -1.13 -3.66 -13.73
CA LEU A 238 -2.16 -3.05 -14.58
C LEU A 238 -3.55 -3.29 -14.01
N VAL A 239 -3.85 -4.50 -13.54
CA VAL A 239 -5.14 -4.82 -12.90
C VAL A 239 -5.38 -3.92 -11.69
N CYS A 240 -4.41 -3.82 -10.76
CA CYS A 240 -4.54 -2.95 -9.59
C CYS A 240 -4.73 -1.48 -9.96
N LEU A 241 -3.97 -0.99 -10.96
CA LEU A 241 -4.09 0.38 -11.45
C LEU A 241 -5.51 0.64 -11.99
N LEU A 242 -6.01 -0.23 -12.86
CA LEU A 242 -7.32 -0.13 -13.49
C LEU A 242 -8.47 -0.26 -12.47
N VAL A 243 -8.36 -1.16 -11.49
CA VAL A 243 -9.38 -1.33 -10.44
C VAL A 243 -9.48 -0.07 -9.58
N GLY A 244 -8.35 0.49 -9.13
CA GLY A 244 -8.40 1.74 -8.37
C GLY A 244 -8.91 2.93 -9.20
N ALA A 245 -8.56 3.00 -10.48
CA ALA A 245 -9.14 3.99 -11.40
C ALA A 245 -10.65 3.81 -11.55
N ALA A 246 -11.14 2.57 -11.65
CA ALA A 246 -12.57 2.27 -11.71
C ALA A 246 -13.31 2.73 -10.45
N PHE A 247 -12.75 2.54 -9.24
CA PHE A 247 -13.36 3.08 -8.02
C PHE A 247 -13.49 4.60 -8.05
N ALA A 248 -12.45 5.32 -8.51
CA ALA A 248 -12.50 6.77 -8.64
C ALA A 248 -13.55 7.22 -9.67
N LEU A 249 -13.71 6.49 -10.79
CA LEU A 249 -14.74 6.77 -11.80
C LEU A 249 -16.15 6.52 -11.28
N ILE A 250 -16.37 5.41 -10.56
CA ILE A 250 -17.66 5.07 -9.95
C ILE A 250 -18.07 6.12 -8.91
N ALA A 251 -17.11 6.75 -8.22
CA ALA A 251 -17.38 7.81 -7.25
C ALA A 251 -17.91 9.11 -7.88
N ALA A 252 -17.64 9.35 -9.17
CA ALA A 252 -17.98 10.61 -9.83
C ALA A 252 -19.48 10.97 -9.77
N PRO A 253 -20.44 10.11 -10.17
CA PRO A 253 -21.87 10.44 -10.09
C PRO A 253 -22.35 10.71 -8.66
N PHE A 254 -21.88 9.93 -7.68
CA PHE A 254 -22.26 10.13 -6.28
C PHE A 254 -21.75 11.47 -5.74
N PHE A 255 -20.51 11.82 -6.06
CA PHE A 255 -19.94 13.10 -5.64
C PHE A 255 -20.58 14.30 -6.36
N GLN A 256 -21.03 14.13 -7.60
CA GLN A 256 -21.70 15.20 -8.34
C GLN A 256 -23.08 15.52 -7.79
N ASN A 257 -23.83 14.51 -7.34
CA ASN A 257 -25.22 14.66 -6.92
C ASN A 257 -25.39 14.92 -5.41
N ARG A 258 -24.30 14.90 -4.63
CA ARG A 258 -24.35 15.15 -3.18
C ARG A 258 -24.31 16.64 -2.85
N ASP A 259 -25.14 17.06 -1.90
CA ASP A 259 -24.99 18.38 -1.27
C ASP A 259 -23.68 18.39 -0.45
N VAL A 260 -22.83 19.40 -0.66
CA VAL A 260 -21.52 19.55 0.01
C VAL A 260 -21.48 20.98 0.58
N GLY A 261 -21.12 21.13 1.86
CA GLY A 261 -21.02 22.44 2.55
C GLY A 261 -22.27 22.87 3.32
N ARG A 262 -22.71 22.06 4.29
CA ARG A 262 -23.67 22.48 5.34
C ARG A 262 -23.01 22.39 6.70
#